data_AF-A0A1Q3M7I8-F1
#
_entry.id   AF-A0A1Q3M7I8-F1
#
_cell.length_a   1.000
_cell.length_b   1.000
_cell.length_c   1.000
_cell.angle_alpha   90.00
_cell.angle_beta   90.00
_cell.angle_gamma   90.00
#
_symmetry.space_group_name_H-M   'P 1'
#
loop_
_entity.id
_entity.type
_entity.pdbx_description
1 polymer ?
#
loop_
_entity_poly.entity_id
_entity_poly.type
_entity_poly.pdbx_seq_one_letter_code
_entity_poly.pdbx_strand_id
1 'polypeptide(L)'
;MYSDKIESIEFEPYQKRNIRSLRVVHDNDIDYAYKSTDRERLNRLFAQRGDADEIIIVKNGLVTDTSFSNLLFENKDGLFTPDSFLLNGVQRQSLLQSGLAHELTIRAEDIPHFTKIHLINAMLLPGDVVVDVHDIS
;
A
#
# COMPACT_ATOMS: atom_id res chain seq x y z
N MET A 1 12.41 23.90 -17.94
CA MET A 1 12.00 22.51 -18.23
C MET A 1 11.60 21.87 -16.91
N TYR A 2 10.65 20.93 -17.00
CA TYR A 2 9.70 20.51 -15.97
C TYR A 2 10.20 20.44 -14.53
N SER A 3 9.33 20.96 -13.66
CA SER A 3 9.52 21.21 -12.25
C SER A 3 9.64 19.91 -11.46
N ASP A 4 10.82 19.61 -10.95
CA ASP A 4 11.03 18.74 -9.79
C ASP A 4 10.43 19.42 -8.55
N LYS A 5 9.10 19.49 -8.50
CA LYS A 5 8.41 19.60 -7.21
C LYS A 5 8.45 18.21 -6.61
N ILE A 6 9.56 17.91 -5.93
CA ILE A 6 9.52 17.03 -4.77
C ILE A 6 8.44 17.63 -3.90
N GLU A 7 7.22 17.09 -3.97
CA GLU A 7 6.20 17.39 -2.99
C GLU A 7 6.79 16.89 -1.68
N SER A 8 7.39 17.83 -0.96
CA SER A 8 7.75 17.68 0.42
C SER A 8 6.45 17.45 1.17
N ILE A 9 6.02 16.19 1.18
CA ILE A 9 5.03 15.72 2.12
C ILE A 9 5.57 16.15 3.47
N GLU A 10 4.87 17.05 4.13
CA GLU A 10 5.10 17.36 5.53
C GLU A 10 4.95 16.04 6.28
N PHE A 11 6.09 15.37 6.45
CA PHE A 11 6.19 14.21 7.31
C PHE A 11 6.04 14.78 8.71
N GLU A 12 4.84 14.67 9.27
CA GLU A 12 4.77 14.40 10.70
C GLU A 12 5.86 13.36 11.00
N PRO A 13 6.68 13.57 12.05
CA PRO A 13 7.81 12.69 12.34
C PRO A 13 7.31 11.26 12.28
N TYR A 14 7.90 10.46 11.37
CA TYR A 14 7.49 9.09 11.11
C TYR A 14 7.71 8.29 12.40
N GLN A 15 6.71 8.27 13.27
CA GLN A 15 6.64 7.33 14.36
C GLN A 15 6.40 5.99 13.69
N LYS A 16 7.37 5.07 13.83
CA LYS A 16 7.18 3.67 13.43
C LYS A 16 5.93 3.16 14.15
N ARG A 17 4.79 3.22 13.48
CA ARG A 17 3.54 2.64 13.94
C ARG A 17 3.76 1.14 13.95
N ASN A 18 3.44 0.50 15.07
CA ASN A 18 3.53 -0.94 15.18
C ASN A 18 2.32 -1.56 14.48
N ILE A 19 2.37 -1.62 13.15
CA ILE A 19 1.31 -2.15 12.30
C ILE A 19 1.40 -3.67 12.30
N ARG A 20 0.38 -4.32 12.85
CA ARG A 20 0.29 -5.78 12.96
C ARG A 20 -0.97 -6.35 12.33
N SER A 21 -1.96 -5.50 12.06
CA SER A 21 -3.24 -5.90 11.50
C SER A 21 -3.69 -4.95 10.40
N LEU A 22 -4.39 -5.50 9.42
CA LEU A 22 -4.93 -4.74 8.28
C LEU A 22 -6.44 -4.96 8.16
N ARG A 23 -7.13 -3.91 7.73
CA ARG A 23 -8.55 -3.95 7.38
C ARG A 23 -8.74 -3.70 5.90
N VAL A 24 -9.43 -4.59 5.20
CA VAL A 24 -9.84 -4.33 3.82
C VAL A 24 -10.96 -3.29 3.79
N VAL A 25 -10.77 -2.22 3.02
CA VAL A 25 -11.76 -1.16 2.81
C VAL A 25 -11.97 -0.95 1.31
N HIS A 26 -13.22 -0.74 0.90
CA HIS A 26 -13.58 -0.62 -0.50
C HIS A 26 -13.87 0.82 -0.89
N ASP A 27 -13.26 1.28 -1.97
CA ASP A 27 -13.54 2.59 -2.57
C ASP A 27 -13.33 2.55 -4.09
N ASN A 28 -14.41 2.76 -4.85
CA ASN A 28 -14.36 2.70 -6.31
C ASN A 28 -14.09 4.06 -6.96
N ASP A 29 -14.25 5.18 -6.24
CA ASP A 29 -14.03 6.53 -6.80
C ASP A 29 -12.77 7.19 -6.26
N ILE A 30 -11.97 6.50 -5.45
CA ILE A 30 -10.65 6.99 -5.09
C ILE A 30 -9.79 7.12 -6.35
N ASP A 31 -9.24 8.30 -6.53
CA ASP A 31 -8.21 8.62 -7.51
C ASP A 31 -7.15 9.38 -6.74
N TYR A 32 -5.88 8.99 -6.87
CA TYR A 32 -4.79 9.54 -6.07
C TYR A 32 -3.64 10.04 -6.94
N ALA A 33 -3.95 10.41 -8.20
CA ALA A 33 -2.90 10.71 -9.15
C ALA A 33 -1.98 11.84 -8.66
N TYR A 34 -2.47 13.01 -8.21
CA TYR A 34 -1.59 14.15 -7.85
C TYR A 34 -2.34 15.30 -7.11
N LYS A 35 -3.38 15.04 -6.29
CA LYS A 35 -4.20 16.11 -5.68
C LYS A 35 -4.22 16.09 -4.16
N SER A 36 -4.02 17.27 -3.57
CA SER A 36 -4.16 17.53 -2.13
C SER A 36 -5.55 17.19 -1.57
N THR A 37 -6.60 17.20 -2.40
CA THR A 37 -7.98 16.82 -2.05
C THR A 37 -8.10 15.36 -1.61
N ASP A 38 -7.18 14.50 -2.03
CA ASP A 38 -7.30 13.07 -1.79
C ASP A 38 -6.85 12.67 -0.38
N ARG A 39 -6.15 13.56 0.35
CA ARG A 39 -5.77 13.30 1.74
C ARG A 39 -6.97 13.22 2.68
N GLU A 40 -8.02 14.00 2.44
CA GLU A 40 -9.27 13.85 3.19
C GLU A 40 -9.95 12.50 2.89
N ARG A 41 -9.91 12.06 1.62
CA ARG A 41 -10.48 10.75 1.24
C ARG A 41 -9.70 9.62 1.88
N LEU A 42 -8.37 9.64 1.83
CA LEU A 42 -7.51 8.69 2.53
C LEU A 42 -7.77 8.70 4.04
N ASN A 43 -7.91 9.87 4.67
CA ASN A 43 -8.24 9.95 6.09
C ASN A 43 -9.62 9.33 6.41
N ARG A 44 -10.62 9.54 5.53
CA ARG A 44 -11.95 8.90 5.68
C ARG A 44 -11.89 7.39 5.50
N LEU A 45 -11.07 6.88 4.57
CA LEU A 45 -10.86 5.44 4.41
C LEU A 45 -10.11 4.87 5.62
N PHE A 46 -9.05 5.53 6.08
CA PHE A 46 -8.27 5.14 7.24
C PHE A 46 -9.12 5.11 8.53
N ALA A 47 -10.13 5.98 8.63
CA ALA A 47 -11.09 5.95 9.74
C ALA A 47 -11.98 4.69 9.75
N GLN A 48 -12.07 3.94 8.65
CA GLN A 48 -12.83 2.69 8.55
C GLN A 48 -12.06 1.45 9.00
N ARG A 49 -10.81 1.60 9.45
CA ARG A 49 -9.96 0.48 9.90
C ARG A 49 -10.51 -0.30 11.10
N GLY A 50 -11.46 0.28 11.85
CA GLY A 50 -11.94 -0.30 13.10
C GLY A 50 -10.80 -0.42 14.11
N ASP A 51 -10.60 -1.62 14.63
CA ASP A 51 -9.53 -1.95 15.58
C ASP A 51 -8.20 -2.32 14.89
N ALA A 52 -8.17 -2.38 13.56
CA ALA A 52 -6.93 -2.65 12.82
C ALA A 52 -5.98 -1.46 12.85
N ASP A 53 -4.69 -1.72 12.65
CA ASP A 53 -3.65 -0.69 12.69
C ASP A 53 -3.60 0.16 11.41
N GLU A 54 -3.92 -0.45 10.27
CA GLU A 54 -3.87 0.17 8.94
C GLU A 54 -4.91 -0.48 7.99
N ILE A 55 -5.10 0.09 6.81
CA ILE A 55 -6.06 -0.40 5.81
C ILE A 55 -5.37 -0.95 4.56
N ILE A 56 -6.06 -1.85 3.85
CA ILE A 56 -5.83 -2.16 2.44
C ILE A 56 -7.00 -1.59 1.66
N ILE A 57 -6.71 -0.70 0.71
CA ILE A 57 -7.71 -0.09 -0.16
C ILE A 57 -7.95 -1.03 -1.35
N VAL A 58 -9.21 -1.32 -1.61
CA VAL A 58 -9.67 -2.11 -2.74
C VAL A 58 -10.54 -1.26 -3.65
N LYS A 59 -10.14 -1.13 -4.91
CA LYS A 59 -10.86 -0.39 -5.95
C LYS A 59 -11.32 -1.34 -7.03
N ASN A 60 -12.62 -1.39 -7.30
CA ASN A 60 -13.22 -2.28 -8.30
C ASN A 60 -12.84 -3.76 -8.11
N GLY A 61 -12.72 -4.19 -6.84
CA GLY A 61 -12.31 -5.55 -6.47
C GLY A 61 -10.80 -5.81 -6.52
N LEU A 62 -9.99 -4.86 -6.97
CA LEU A 62 -8.54 -4.96 -7.06
C LEU A 62 -7.87 -4.28 -5.87
N VAL A 63 -6.84 -4.93 -5.32
CA VAL A 63 -5.99 -4.38 -4.27
C VAL A 63 -5.17 -3.22 -4.82
N THR A 64 -5.04 -2.13 -4.06
CA THR A 64 -4.24 -0.98 -4.47
C THR A 64 -3.10 -0.72 -3.47
N ASP A 65 -3.38 0.03 -2.42
CA ASP A 65 -2.41 0.57 -1.46
C ASP A 65 -3.00 0.60 -0.06
N THR A 66 -2.19 1.01 0.90
CA THR A 66 -2.67 1.47 2.22
C THR A 66 -2.92 2.97 2.21
N SER A 67 -3.23 3.56 3.38
CA SER A 67 -3.36 5.02 3.48
C SER A 67 -2.04 5.79 3.23
N PHE A 68 -0.88 5.15 3.28
CA PHE A 68 0.42 5.84 3.16
C PHE A 68 1.56 5.04 2.49
N SER A 69 1.30 3.82 2.04
CA SER A 69 2.32 2.91 1.49
C SER A 69 1.77 2.01 0.38
N ASN A 70 2.65 1.64 -0.55
CA ASN A 70 2.42 0.56 -1.49
C ASN A 70 2.48 -0.79 -0.77
N LEU A 71 1.91 -1.81 -1.39
CA LEU A 71 1.89 -3.18 -0.88
C LEU A 71 2.84 -4.09 -1.68
N LEU A 72 3.51 -4.98 -0.95
CA LEU A 72 4.31 -6.07 -1.49
C LEU A 72 3.85 -7.38 -0.84
N PHE A 73 3.32 -8.28 -1.65
CA PHE A 73 2.78 -9.57 -1.25
C PHE A 73 3.84 -10.65 -1.40
N GLU A 74 4.05 -11.44 -0.35
CA GLU A 74 4.98 -12.57 -0.33
C GLU A 74 4.20 -13.88 -0.41
N ASN A 75 4.67 -14.82 -1.23
CA ASN A 75 4.28 -16.23 -1.15
C ASN A 75 5.47 -17.12 -1.55
N LYS A 76 5.22 -18.43 -1.71
CA LYS A 76 6.24 -19.41 -2.11
C LYS A 76 6.89 -19.13 -3.48
N ASP A 77 6.19 -18.41 -4.36
CA ASP A 77 6.59 -18.13 -5.75
C ASP A 77 7.38 -16.80 -5.85
N GLY A 78 7.38 -15.98 -4.80
CA GLY A 78 8.19 -14.77 -4.71
C GLY A 78 7.46 -13.57 -4.13
N LEU A 79 7.86 -12.37 -4.58
CA LEU A 79 7.35 -11.08 -4.15
C LEU A 79 6.58 -10.40 -5.30
N PHE A 80 5.36 -9.96 -5.00
CA PHE A 80 4.45 -9.39 -5.97
C PHE A 80 3.92 -8.04 -5.49
N THR A 81 3.73 -7.08 -6.38
CA THR A 81 3.07 -5.80 -6.06
C THR A 81 1.87 -5.59 -6.99
N PRO A 82 0.75 -5.03 -6.50
CA PRO A 82 -0.41 -4.78 -7.35
C PRO A 82 -0.06 -3.90 -8.56
N ASP A 83 -0.59 -4.25 -9.73
CA ASP A 83 -0.57 -3.40 -10.93
C ASP A 83 -1.60 -2.24 -10.85
N SER A 84 -2.57 -2.36 -9.93
CA SER A 84 -3.66 -1.41 -9.68
C SER A 84 -3.35 -0.34 -8.61
N PHE A 85 -2.08 -0.03 -8.40
CA PHE A 85 -1.65 0.99 -7.43
C PHE A 85 -2.31 2.37 -7.67
N LEU A 86 -2.54 3.11 -6.59
CA LEU A 86 -2.94 4.50 -6.51
C LEU A 86 -1.75 5.44 -6.76
N LEU A 87 -0.58 5.12 -6.19
CA LEU A 87 0.65 5.89 -6.37
C LEU A 87 1.79 4.96 -6.81
N ASN A 88 2.51 5.30 -7.86
CA ASN A 88 3.70 4.53 -8.24
C ASN A 88 4.90 4.94 -7.35
N GLY A 89 4.96 4.43 -6.11
CA GLY A 89 5.99 4.86 -5.15
C GLY A 89 7.41 4.47 -5.57
N VAL A 90 8.39 5.25 -5.11
CA VAL A 90 9.81 5.07 -5.48
C VAL A 90 10.37 3.71 -5.07
N GLN A 91 10.00 3.19 -3.89
CA GLN A 91 10.43 1.88 -3.41
C GLN A 91 9.86 0.74 -4.27
N ARG A 92 8.57 0.84 -4.63
CA ARG A 92 7.91 -0.09 -5.57
C ARG A 92 8.64 -0.11 -6.91
N GLN A 93 8.91 1.05 -7.49
CA GLN A 93 9.65 1.17 -8.75
C GLN A 93 11.05 0.57 -8.65
N SER A 94 11.78 0.82 -7.56
CA SER A 94 13.12 0.26 -7.34
C SER A 94 13.12 -1.28 -7.28
N LEU A 95 12.14 -1.88 -6.61
CA LEU A 95 12.00 -3.34 -6.53
C LEU A 95 11.66 -3.97 -7.89
N LEU A 96 10.81 -3.32 -8.68
CA LEU A 96 10.50 -3.75 -10.04
C LEU A 96 11.72 -3.64 -10.97
N GLN A 97 12.44 -2.52 -10.92
CA GLN A 97 13.64 -2.29 -11.75
C GLN A 97 14.78 -3.25 -11.43
N SER A 98 14.93 -3.64 -10.17
CA SER A 98 15.94 -4.60 -9.73
C SER A 98 15.54 -6.07 -9.96
N GLY A 99 14.29 -6.32 -10.37
CA GLY A 99 13.76 -7.68 -10.54
C GLY A 99 13.51 -8.43 -9.23
N LEU A 100 13.49 -7.73 -8.09
CA LEU A 100 13.22 -8.32 -6.78
C LEU A 100 11.72 -8.55 -6.53
N ALA A 101 10.86 -7.83 -7.26
CA ALA A 101 9.42 -8.00 -7.23
C ALA A 101 8.84 -7.99 -8.64
N HIS A 102 7.64 -8.54 -8.81
CA HIS A 102 6.90 -8.55 -10.07
C HIS A 102 5.51 -7.93 -9.91
N GLU A 103 5.01 -7.29 -10.96
CA GLU A 103 3.63 -6.83 -10.98
C GLU A 103 2.68 -8.02 -11.12
N LEU A 104 1.57 -7.98 -10.39
CA LEU A 104 0.51 -8.97 -10.46
C LEU A 104 -0.84 -8.28 -10.26
N THR A 105 -1.84 -8.66 -11.05
CA THR A 105 -3.23 -8.30 -10.74
C THR A 105 -3.66 -9.07 -9.51
N ILE A 106 -3.91 -8.37 -8.40
CA ILE A 106 -4.29 -8.98 -7.12
C ILE A 106 -5.71 -8.53 -6.77
N ARG A 107 -6.66 -9.46 -6.73
CA ARG A 107 -8.02 -9.21 -6.26
C ARG A 107 -8.07 -9.33 -4.74
N ALA A 108 -9.06 -8.71 -4.11
CA ALA A 108 -9.27 -8.86 -2.68
C ALA A 108 -9.44 -10.33 -2.26
N GLU A 109 -10.08 -11.14 -3.09
CA GLU A 109 -10.26 -12.58 -2.89
C GLU A 109 -8.97 -13.40 -3.03
N ASP A 110 -7.91 -12.83 -3.64
CA ASP A 110 -6.62 -13.50 -3.80
C ASP A 110 -5.71 -13.33 -2.58
N ILE A 111 -6.02 -12.39 -1.69
CA ILE A 111 -5.20 -12.08 -0.50
C ILE A 111 -4.86 -13.36 0.31
N PRO A 112 -5.79 -14.30 0.59
CA PRO A 112 -5.49 -15.53 1.31
C PRO A 112 -4.49 -16.49 0.62
N HIS A 113 -4.15 -16.28 -0.66
CA HIS A 113 -3.14 -17.07 -1.37
C HIS A 113 -1.71 -16.62 -1.08
N PHE A 114 -1.53 -15.52 -0.36
CA PHE A 114 -0.24 -15.02 0.08
C PHE A 114 0.04 -15.40 1.53
N THR A 115 1.30 -15.33 1.93
CA THR A 115 1.72 -15.61 3.32
C THR A 115 1.83 -14.33 4.13
N LYS A 116 2.39 -13.28 3.53
CA LYS A 116 2.68 -12.01 4.21
C LYS A 116 2.47 -10.82 3.28
N ILE A 117 2.25 -9.67 3.89
CA ILE A 117 2.17 -8.38 3.22
C ILE A 117 3.17 -7.42 3.86
N HIS A 118 4.05 -6.86 3.05
CA HIS A 118 4.99 -5.81 3.46
C HIS A 118 4.44 -4.45 3.03
N LEU A 119 4.48 -3.49 3.95
CA LEU A 119 4.19 -2.10 3.65
C LEU A 119 5.48 -1.43 3.20
N ILE A 120 5.49 -0.88 2.00
CA ILE A 120 6.68 -0.27 1.39
C ILE A 120 6.40 1.15 0.94
N ASN A 121 7.33 2.06 1.23
CA ASN A 121 7.34 3.43 0.72
C ASN A 121 8.78 3.97 0.74
N ALA A 122 8.98 5.27 0.49
CA ALA A 122 10.31 5.87 0.47
C ALA A 122 11.13 5.69 1.78
N MET A 123 10.45 5.42 2.90
CA MET A 123 11.03 5.26 4.24
C MET A 123 10.87 3.84 4.81
N LEU A 124 10.21 2.93 4.08
CA LEU A 124 9.94 1.56 4.50
C LEU A 124 10.42 0.58 3.45
N LEU A 125 11.45 -0.19 3.81
CA LEU A 125 11.98 -1.27 2.99
C LEU A 125 11.22 -2.57 3.24
N PRO A 126 11.24 -3.53 2.29
CA PRO A 126 10.71 -4.86 2.53
C PRO A 126 11.30 -5.46 3.82
N GLY A 127 10.42 -5.82 4.76
CA GLY A 127 10.80 -6.42 6.03
C GLY A 127 10.74 -5.46 7.23
N ASP A 128 10.66 -4.14 7.01
CA ASP A 128 10.52 -3.17 8.11
C ASP A 128 9.16 -3.26 8.79
N VAL A 129 8.10 -3.43 8.00
CA VAL A 129 6.72 -3.63 8.46
C VAL A 129 6.12 -4.77 7.66
N VAL A 130 5.74 -5.84 8.37
CA VAL A 130 5.24 -7.08 7.78
C VAL A 130 4.02 -7.53 8.57
N VAL A 131 2.94 -7.83 7.86
CA VAL A 131 1.67 -8.31 8.41
C VAL A 131 1.44 -9.72 7.88
N ASP A 132 1.07 -10.64 8.76
CA ASP A 132 0.68 -12.00 8.36
C ASP A 132 -0.70 -11.95 7.71
N VAL A 133 -0.95 -12.78 6.69
CA VAL A 133 -2.23 -12.81 5.99
C VAL A 133 -3.41 -13.13 6.93
N HIS A 134 -3.17 -13.84 8.03
CA HIS A 134 -4.19 -14.16 9.02
C HIS A 134 -4.60 -12.97 9.90
N ASP A 135 -3.82 -11.88 9.90
CA ASP A 135 -4.11 -10.65 10.64
C ASP A 135 -4.85 -9.61 9.76
N ILE A 136 -5.49 -10.08 8.68
CA ILE A 136 -6.28 -9.26 7.76
C ILE A 136 -7.77 -9.53 7.98
N SER A 137 -8.55 -8.45 8.15
CA SER A 137 -9.99 -8.48 8.43
C SER A 137 -10.83 -7.64 7.50
#